data_AF-A0A8H4UEN8-F1
#
_entry.id   AF-A0A8H4UEN8-F1
#
_cell.length_a   1.000
_cell.length_b   1.000
_cell.length_c   1.000
_cell.angle_alpha   90.00
_cell.angle_beta   90.00
_cell.angle_gamma   90.00
#
_symmetry.space_group_name_H-M   'P 1'
#
loop_
_entity.id
_entity.type
_entity.pdbx_description
1 polymer ?
#
loop_
_entity_poly.entity_id
_entity_poly.type
_entity_poly.pdbx_seq_one_letter_code
_entity_poly.pdbx_strand_id
1 'polypeptide(L)'
;MRHEELQAKYQKVKRYYFEKEAQVTALQNTVAHQRMAVSRTVLDDNEYTARFQRLDGAIKELAFSIRKDWRAIPDWLHPFVNEDAVTVGTKEMTGVGRAVITRWVVEDVFNRYFHPGLERSFSERLKAIEMNLRRQQTQVFNDDDKENQVARISNWRRTTLDGLADMLQTKT
;
A
#
# COMPACT_ATOMS: atom_id res chain seq x y z
N MET A 1 23.16 -23.59 -55.86
CA MET A 1 21.92 -24.16 -55.30
C MET A 1 22.08 -24.82 -53.93
N ARG A 2 22.57 -26.07 -53.79
CA ARG A 2 22.56 -26.78 -52.48
C ARG A 2 23.40 -26.10 -51.37
N HIS A 3 24.51 -25.46 -51.75
CA HIS A 3 25.39 -24.75 -50.83
C HIS A 3 24.83 -23.39 -50.40
N GLU A 4 24.21 -22.64 -51.32
CA GLU A 4 23.55 -21.36 -51.03
C GLU A 4 22.32 -21.54 -50.14
N GLU A 5 21.51 -22.58 -50.36
CA GLU A 5 20.41 -22.92 -49.47
C GLU A 5 20.87 -23.27 -48.04
N LEU A 6 22.00 -23.99 -47.93
CA LEU A 6 22.56 -24.35 -46.64
C LEU A 6 23.11 -23.12 -45.92
N GLN A 7 23.75 -22.20 -46.65
CA GLN A 7 24.26 -20.94 -46.11
C GLN A 7 23.12 -20.01 -45.67
N ALA A 8 22.03 -19.93 -46.44
CA ALA A 8 20.84 -19.17 -46.07
C ALA A 8 20.17 -19.74 -44.81
N LYS A 9 20.04 -21.07 -44.71
CA LYS A 9 19.53 -21.74 -43.50
C LYS A 9 20.44 -21.49 -42.29
N TYR A 10 21.74 -21.57 -42.46
CA TYR A 10 22.71 -21.29 -41.40
C TYR A 10 22.63 -19.84 -40.90
N GLN A 11 22.58 -18.86 -41.80
CA GLN A 11 22.41 -17.45 -41.44
C GLN A 11 21.11 -17.19 -40.69
N LYS A 12 20.01 -17.84 -41.12
CA LYS A 12 18.70 -17.72 -40.46
C LYS A 12 18.72 -18.30 -39.04
N VAL A 13 19.29 -19.49 -38.85
CA VAL A 13 19.45 -20.11 -37.52
C VAL A 13 20.35 -19.27 -36.64
N LYS A 14 21.48 -18.79 -37.16
CA LYS A 14 22.40 -17.91 -36.44
C LYS A 14 21.70 -16.63 -35.97
N ARG A 15 20.90 -16.00 -36.84
CA ARG A 15 20.11 -14.81 -36.50
C ARG A 15 19.11 -15.09 -35.39
N TYR A 16 18.32 -16.15 -35.49
CA TYR A 16 17.36 -16.51 -34.43
C TYR A 16 18.04 -16.81 -33.10
N TYR A 17 19.21 -17.45 -33.14
CA TYR A 17 19.97 -17.73 -31.93
C TYR A 17 20.38 -16.44 -31.22
N PHE A 18 20.98 -15.49 -31.94
CA PHE A 18 21.39 -14.21 -31.36
C PHE A 18 20.21 -13.31 -30.94
N GLU A 19 19.11 -13.30 -31.71
CA GLU A 19 17.89 -12.57 -31.32
C GLU A 19 17.31 -13.14 -30.02
N LYS A 20 17.32 -14.47 -29.86
CA LYS A 20 16.86 -15.13 -28.64
C LYS A 20 17.78 -14.85 -27.45
N GLU A 21 19.10 -14.87 -27.64
CA GLU A 21 20.05 -14.49 -26.59
C GLU A 21 19.84 -13.04 -26.14
N ALA A 22 19.69 -12.11 -27.08
CA ALA A 22 19.41 -10.70 -26.77
C ALA A 22 18.10 -10.54 -25.98
N GLN A 23 17.05 -11.30 -26.35
CA GLN A 23 15.79 -11.31 -25.62
C GLN A 23 15.94 -11.86 -24.19
N VAL A 24 16.73 -12.94 -24.02
CA VAL A 24 17.02 -13.52 -22.70
C VAL A 24 17.80 -12.52 -21.84
N THR A 25 18.82 -11.86 -22.38
CA THR A 25 19.59 -10.84 -21.66
C THR A 25 18.71 -9.64 -21.26
N ALA A 26 17.83 -9.18 -22.14
CA ALA A 26 16.89 -8.10 -21.84
C ALA A 26 15.92 -8.49 -20.70
N LEU A 27 15.39 -9.72 -20.72
CA LEU A 27 14.55 -10.25 -19.65
C LEU A 27 15.32 -10.39 -18.33
N GLN A 28 16.56 -10.89 -18.37
CA GLN A 28 17.41 -10.99 -17.19
C GLN A 28 17.70 -9.63 -16.57
N ASN A 29 18.02 -8.62 -17.39
CA ASN A 29 18.22 -7.25 -16.92
C ASN A 29 16.93 -6.68 -16.32
N THR A 30 15.77 -6.94 -16.94
CA THR A 30 14.47 -6.52 -16.40
C THR A 30 14.19 -7.15 -15.04
N VAL A 31 14.43 -8.46 -14.88
CA VAL A 31 14.28 -9.19 -13.61
C VAL A 31 15.30 -8.70 -12.58
N ALA A 32 16.54 -8.43 -12.97
CA ALA A 32 17.56 -7.88 -12.08
C ALA A 32 17.17 -6.49 -11.58
N HIS A 33 16.71 -5.59 -12.47
CA HIS A 33 16.20 -4.28 -12.08
C HIS A 33 14.97 -4.40 -11.17
N GLN A 34 14.05 -5.33 -11.43
CA GLN A 34 12.93 -5.63 -10.53
C GLN A 34 13.41 -6.11 -9.16
N ARG A 35 14.38 -7.03 -9.09
CA ARG A 35 14.95 -7.54 -7.82
C ARG A 35 15.67 -6.45 -7.04
N MET A 36 16.49 -5.65 -7.71
CA MET A 36 17.21 -4.52 -7.09
C MET A 36 16.25 -3.44 -6.60
N ALA A 37 15.17 -3.19 -7.36
CA ALA A 37 14.09 -2.36 -6.89
C ALA A 37 13.51 -2.99 -5.60
N VAL A 38 12.98 -4.20 -5.64
CA VAL A 38 12.35 -4.87 -4.48
C VAL A 38 13.25 -4.86 -3.23
N SER A 39 14.56 -5.07 -3.38
CA SER A 39 15.53 -5.06 -2.27
C SER A 39 15.67 -3.71 -1.56
N ARG A 40 15.46 -2.58 -2.24
CA ARG A 40 15.54 -1.23 -1.64
C ARG A 40 14.30 -0.88 -0.80
N THR A 41 13.29 -1.74 -0.80
CA THR A 41 11.97 -1.52 -0.19
C THR A 41 11.54 -2.64 0.77
N VAL A 42 12.45 -3.54 1.17
CA VAL A 42 12.19 -4.40 2.33
C VAL A 42 12.27 -3.50 3.56
N LEU A 43 11.16 -2.82 3.81
CA LEU A 43 10.87 -2.23 5.09
C LEU A 43 10.80 -3.40 6.08
N ASP A 44 11.47 -3.29 7.21
CA ASP A 44 11.46 -4.35 8.22
C ASP A 44 10.03 -4.50 8.74
N ASP A 45 9.36 -5.59 8.35
CA ASP A 45 8.00 -5.92 8.78
C ASP A 45 7.90 -5.92 10.32
N ASN A 46 9.00 -6.23 11.02
CA ASN A 46 9.05 -6.17 12.48
C ASN A 46 8.96 -4.73 12.98
N GLU A 47 9.62 -3.77 12.31
CA GLU A 47 9.55 -2.36 12.68
C GLU A 47 8.14 -1.81 12.47
N TYR A 48 7.50 -2.13 11.35
CA TYR A 48 6.11 -1.74 11.11
C TYR A 48 5.16 -2.36 12.13
N THR A 49 5.34 -3.66 12.42
CA THR A 49 4.58 -4.36 13.45
C THR A 49 4.72 -3.67 14.81
N ALA A 50 5.94 -3.33 15.22
CA ALA A 50 6.20 -2.63 16.47
C ALA A 50 5.59 -1.20 16.50
N ARG A 51 5.60 -0.48 15.37
CA ARG A 51 4.95 0.84 15.25
C ARG A 51 3.43 0.73 15.38
N PHE A 52 2.80 -0.23 14.72
CA PHE A 52 1.35 -0.45 14.82
C PHE A 52 0.92 -0.95 16.21
N GLN A 53 1.71 -1.79 16.86
CA GLN A 53 1.46 -2.21 18.24
C GLN A 53 1.49 -1.02 19.20
N ARG A 54 2.46 -0.10 19.06
CA ARG A 54 2.50 1.14 19.84
C ARG A 54 1.29 2.03 19.58
N LEU A 55 0.86 2.16 18.32
CA LEU A 55 -0.34 2.91 17.97
C LEU A 55 -1.61 2.31 18.59
N ASP A 56 -1.80 0.99 18.51
CA ASP A 56 -2.94 0.31 19.16
C ASP A 56 -2.93 0.52 20.68
N GLY A 57 -1.74 0.45 21.30
CA GLY A 57 -1.56 0.78 22.73
C GLY A 57 -2.02 2.20 23.06
N ALA A 58 -1.56 3.20 22.30
CA ALA A 58 -1.95 4.60 22.49
C ALA A 58 -3.46 4.82 22.27
N ILE A 59 -4.05 4.18 21.26
CA ILE A 59 -5.50 4.22 21.01
C ILE A 59 -6.26 3.65 22.21
N LYS A 60 -5.81 2.53 22.75
CA LYS A 60 -6.42 1.88 23.92
C LYS A 60 -6.34 2.78 25.16
N GLU A 61 -5.20 3.41 25.42
CA GLU A 61 -5.01 4.33 26.54
C GLU A 61 -5.91 5.55 26.42
N LEU A 62 -5.95 6.18 25.25
CA LEU A 62 -6.83 7.32 24.98
C LEU A 62 -8.30 6.93 25.16
N ALA A 63 -8.74 5.83 24.54
CA ALA A 63 -10.11 5.33 24.66
C ALA A 63 -10.50 5.05 26.12
N PHE A 64 -9.57 4.50 26.91
CA PHE A 64 -9.80 4.28 28.34
C PHE A 64 -9.93 5.59 29.11
N SER A 65 -9.10 6.59 28.80
CA SER A 65 -9.11 7.89 29.49
C SER A 65 -10.44 8.64 29.31
N ILE A 66 -11.01 8.62 28.10
CA ILE A 66 -12.24 9.35 27.77
C ILE A 66 -13.53 8.55 27.98
N ARG A 67 -13.45 7.31 28.47
CA ARG A 67 -14.60 6.37 28.47
C ARG A 67 -15.83 6.87 29.25
N LYS A 68 -15.64 7.79 30.20
CA LYS A 68 -16.72 8.38 31.01
C LYS A 68 -17.23 9.73 30.47
N ASP A 69 -16.57 10.28 29.46
CA ASP A 69 -16.86 11.62 28.93
C ASP A 69 -17.79 11.59 27.70
N TRP A 70 -18.15 10.39 27.23
CA TRP A 70 -19.06 10.21 26.11
C TRP A 70 -20.45 10.74 26.43
N ARG A 71 -21.00 11.52 25.50
CA ARG A 71 -22.38 12.05 25.59
C ARG A 71 -23.38 11.22 24.79
N ALA A 72 -22.92 10.61 23.71
CA ALA A 72 -23.71 9.79 22.81
C ALA A 72 -22.80 8.83 22.05
N ILE A 73 -23.33 7.70 21.61
CA ILE A 73 -22.64 6.74 20.75
C ILE A 73 -22.95 7.09 19.29
N PRO A 74 -22.00 6.97 18.35
CA PRO A 74 -22.30 7.15 16.93
C PRO A 74 -23.33 6.15 16.41
N ASP A 75 -24.21 6.58 15.50
CA ASP A 75 -25.30 5.76 14.93
C ASP A 75 -24.86 4.40 14.41
N TRP A 76 -23.70 4.33 13.76
CA TRP A 76 -23.16 3.10 13.20
C TRP A 76 -22.67 2.09 14.25
N LEU A 77 -22.51 2.50 15.51
CA LEU A 77 -22.15 1.63 16.63
C LEU A 77 -23.34 1.23 17.49
N HIS A 78 -24.47 1.94 17.42
CA HIS A 78 -25.65 1.65 18.24
C HIS A 78 -26.11 0.17 18.20
N PRO A 79 -26.10 -0.53 17.05
CA PRO A 79 -26.49 -1.95 17.01
C PRO A 79 -25.57 -2.91 17.76
N PHE A 80 -24.39 -2.46 18.19
CA PHE A 80 -23.33 -3.28 18.77
C PHE A 80 -23.05 -2.93 20.24
N VAL A 81 -23.86 -2.05 20.83
CA VAL A 81 -23.64 -1.48 22.17
C VAL A 81 -24.96 -1.48 22.93
N ASN A 82 -24.92 -1.77 24.23
CA ASN A 82 -26.09 -1.75 25.11
C ASN A 82 -26.66 -0.32 25.24
N GLU A 83 -27.98 -0.20 25.45
CA GLU A 83 -28.65 1.09 25.56
C GLU A 83 -28.15 1.94 26.75
N ASP A 84 -27.71 1.30 27.83
CA ASP A 84 -27.22 1.94 29.05
C ASP A 84 -25.69 2.16 29.05
N ALA A 85 -24.99 1.79 27.98
CA ALA A 85 -23.53 1.81 27.94
C ALA A 85 -22.92 3.20 28.25
N VAL A 86 -23.55 4.27 27.77
CA VAL A 86 -23.13 5.66 28.04
C VAL A 86 -23.23 5.98 29.53
N THR A 87 -24.34 5.58 30.16
CA THR A 87 -24.59 5.82 31.60
C THR A 87 -23.62 5.02 32.47
N VAL A 88 -23.32 3.79 32.08
CA VAL A 88 -22.46 2.88 32.84
C VAL A 88 -20.98 3.27 32.71
N GLY A 89 -20.52 3.72 31.54
CA GLY A 89 -19.17 4.30 31.38
C GLY A 89 -18.02 3.32 31.64
N THR A 90 -18.22 2.02 31.39
CA THR A 90 -17.26 0.95 31.73
C THR A 90 -16.46 0.45 30.51
N LYS A 91 -16.16 -0.85 30.46
CA LYS A 91 -15.33 -1.50 29.42
C LYS A 91 -15.93 -1.32 28.03
N GLU A 92 -17.26 -1.32 27.93
CA GLU A 92 -17.98 -1.13 26.69
C GLU A 92 -17.66 0.22 26.03
N MET A 93 -17.64 1.31 26.82
CA MET A 93 -17.27 2.63 26.32
C MET A 93 -15.78 2.75 25.94
N THR A 94 -14.92 1.90 26.51
CA THR A 94 -13.54 1.78 26.05
C THR A 94 -13.50 1.10 24.67
N GLY A 95 -14.35 0.10 24.44
CA GLY A 95 -14.56 -0.51 23.11
C GLY A 95 -15.06 0.50 22.07
N VAL A 96 -16.09 1.27 22.42
CA VAL A 96 -16.61 2.37 21.58
C VAL A 96 -15.50 3.35 21.22
N GLY A 97 -14.73 3.83 22.21
CA GLY A 97 -13.62 4.73 21.96
C GLY A 97 -12.56 4.14 21.02
N ARG A 98 -12.18 2.88 21.21
CA ARG A 98 -11.21 2.22 20.30
C ARG A 98 -11.75 2.13 18.88
N ALA A 99 -13.02 1.79 18.70
CA ALA A 99 -13.64 1.70 17.38
C ALA A 99 -13.67 3.06 16.67
N VAL A 100 -14.08 4.11 17.38
CA VAL A 100 -14.15 5.48 16.83
C VAL A 100 -12.76 6.02 16.49
N ILE A 101 -11.80 5.91 17.40
CA ILE A 101 -10.44 6.42 17.18
C ILE A 101 -9.75 5.64 16.04
N THR A 102 -9.86 4.31 16.02
CA THR A 102 -9.30 3.50 14.93
C THR A 102 -9.89 3.89 13.58
N ARG A 103 -11.22 4.08 13.52
CA ARG A 103 -11.89 4.53 12.31
C ARG A 103 -11.36 5.88 11.85
N TRP A 104 -11.23 6.86 12.76
CA TRP A 104 -10.66 8.17 12.46
C TRP A 104 -9.22 8.06 11.94
N VAL A 105 -8.36 7.26 12.56
CA VAL A 105 -6.98 7.05 12.07
C VAL A 105 -6.99 6.50 10.64
N VAL A 106 -7.83 5.52 10.35
CA VAL A 106 -7.91 4.95 9.01
C VAL A 106 -8.46 5.96 8.00
N GLU A 107 -9.57 6.61 8.30
CA GLU A 107 -10.29 7.49 7.37
C GLU A 107 -9.58 8.84 7.18
N ASP A 108 -9.21 9.50 8.29
CA ASP A 108 -8.70 10.88 8.28
C ASP A 108 -7.18 10.98 8.25
N VAL A 109 -6.45 9.90 8.50
CA VAL A 109 -4.99 9.88 8.41
C VAL A 109 -4.53 9.01 7.25
N PHE A 110 -4.75 7.70 7.35
CA PHE A 110 -4.19 6.76 6.38
C PHE A 110 -4.83 6.83 5.00
N ASN A 111 -6.14 7.07 4.91
CA ASN A 111 -6.88 7.20 3.65
C ASN A 111 -6.89 8.62 3.11
N ARG A 112 -6.44 9.60 3.90
CA ARG A 112 -6.48 11.02 3.53
C ARG A 112 -5.14 11.54 3.02
N TYR A 113 -4.02 11.09 3.57
CA TYR A 113 -2.70 11.62 3.20
C TYR A 113 -1.80 10.53 2.61
N PHE A 114 -1.04 10.91 1.58
CA PHE A 114 -0.10 10.01 0.90
C PHE A 114 1.24 9.94 1.64
N HIS A 115 1.79 11.11 2.01
CA HIS A 115 3.05 11.24 2.72
C HIS A 115 3.04 12.51 3.60
N PRO A 116 3.49 12.44 4.87
CA PRO A 116 3.43 13.58 5.80
C PRO A 116 4.43 14.71 5.48
N GLY A 117 5.52 14.40 4.76
CA GLY A 117 6.51 15.41 4.35
C GLY A 117 6.03 16.36 3.24
N LEU A 118 4.97 15.99 2.52
CA LEU A 118 4.44 16.77 1.40
C LEU A 118 3.52 17.90 1.87
N GLU A 119 3.32 18.89 1.01
CA GLU A 119 2.28 19.90 1.20
C GLU A 119 0.89 19.23 1.27
N ARG A 120 0.02 19.71 2.18
CA ARG A 120 -1.24 19.05 2.54
C ARG A 120 -2.11 18.74 1.31
N SER A 121 -2.39 19.75 0.49
CA SER A 121 -3.31 19.59 -0.65
C SER A 121 -2.75 18.67 -1.72
N PHE A 122 -1.43 18.62 -1.86
CA PHE A 122 -0.74 17.75 -2.79
C PHE A 122 -0.76 16.29 -2.29
N SER A 123 -0.47 16.09 -1.00
CA SER A 123 -0.55 14.78 -0.34
C SER A 123 -1.94 14.16 -0.41
N GLU A 124 -2.99 14.97 -0.19
CA GLU A 124 -4.39 14.54 -0.31
C GLU A 124 -4.74 14.13 -1.74
N ARG A 125 -4.29 14.90 -2.75
CA ARG A 125 -4.53 14.59 -4.17
C ARG A 125 -3.85 13.29 -4.61
N LEU A 126 -2.59 13.09 -4.23
CA LEU A 126 -1.91 11.81 -4.49
C LEU A 126 -2.62 10.66 -3.82
N LYS A 127 -3.11 10.87 -2.59
CA LYS A 127 -3.83 9.83 -1.88
C LYS A 127 -5.15 9.47 -2.55
N ALA A 128 -5.89 10.46 -3.03
CA ALA A 128 -7.11 10.24 -3.80
C ALA A 128 -6.84 9.39 -5.06
N ILE A 129 -5.72 9.62 -5.76
CA ILE A 129 -5.29 8.78 -6.89
C ILE A 129 -5.04 7.34 -6.42
N GLU A 130 -4.29 7.13 -5.33
CA GLU A 130 -4.06 5.78 -4.76
C GLU A 130 -5.39 5.07 -4.44
N MET A 131 -6.35 5.77 -3.84
CA MET A 131 -7.66 5.22 -3.48
C MET A 131 -8.50 4.89 -4.72
N ASN A 132 -8.43 5.71 -5.77
CA ASN A 132 -9.09 5.42 -7.03
C ASN A 132 -8.49 4.18 -7.72
N LEU A 133 -7.16 4.04 -7.69
CA LEU A 133 -6.48 2.83 -8.18
C LEU A 133 -6.96 1.58 -7.45
N ARG A 134 -7.17 1.66 -6.12
CA ARG A 134 -7.76 0.57 -5.31
C ARG A 134 -9.22 0.28 -5.66
N ARG A 135 -10.04 1.31 -5.90
CA ARG A 135 -11.48 1.14 -6.20
C ARG A 135 -11.76 0.58 -7.59
N GLN A 136 -10.90 0.86 -8.58
CA GLN A 136 -11.00 0.24 -9.91
C GLN A 136 -10.98 -1.30 -9.87
N GLN A 137 -10.64 -1.89 -8.72
CA GLN A 137 -10.39 -3.31 -8.52
C GLN A 137 -11.57 -4.08 -7.92
N THR A 138 -12.70 -3.46 -7.59
CA THR A 138 -13.89 -4.18 -7.05
C THR A 138 -14.53 -5.14 -8.08
N GLN A 139 -13.89 -5.37 -9.24
CA GLN A 139 -14.37 -6.19 -10.36
C GLN A 139 -13.54 -7.48 -10.58
N VAL A 140 -12.66 -7.87 -9.65
CA VAL A 140 -11.65 -8.91 -9.89
C VAL A 140 -11.76 -10.09 -8.92
N PHE A 141 -11.81 -11.33 -9.44
CA PHE A 141 -12.27 -12.51 -8.69
C PHE A 141 -11.21 -13.60 -8.41
N ASN A 142 -10.02 -13.57 -9.03
CA ASN A 142 -8.97 -14.59 -8.80
C ASN A 142 -7.77 -14.04 -7.98
N ASP A 143 -6.95 -14.93 -7.42
CA ASP A 143 -5.84 -14.56 -6.52
C ASP A 143 -4.63 -13.97 -7.26
N ASP A 144 -4.32 -14.44 -8.46
CA ASP A 144 -3.24 -13.89 -9.30
C ASP A 144 -3.47 -12.40 -9.62
N ASP A 145 -4.72 -12.03 -9.88
CA ASP A 145 -5.09 -10.66 -10.12
C ASP A 145 -4.94 -9.80 -8.86
N LYS A 146 -5.22 -10.33 -7.67
CA LYS A 146 -4.99 -9.62 -6.40
C LYS A 146 -3.51 -9.31 -6.22
N GLU A 147 -2.64 -10.29 -6.48
CA GLU A 147 -1.19 -10.10 -6.39
C GLU A 147 -0.69 -9.06 -7.42
N ASN A 148 -1.15 -9.16 -8.67
CA ASN A 148 -0.86 -8.18 -9.71
C ASN A 148 -1.35 -6.76 -9.31
N GLN A 149 -2.49 -6.64 -8.63
CA GLN A 149 -2.97 -5.36 -8.13
C GLN A 149 -2.11 -4.79 -6.99
N VAL A 150 -1.72 -5.63 -6.04
CA VAL A 150 -0.80 -5.23 -4.96
C VAL A 150 0.52 -4.75 -5.56
N ALA A 151 1.06 -5.48 -6.55
CA ALA A 151 2.26 -5.10 -7.27
C ALA A 151 2.09 -3.76 -8.01
N ARG A 152 0.97 -3.55 -8.72
CA ARG A 152 0.66 -2.30 -9.42
C ARG A 152 0.63 -1.10 -8.48
N ILE A 153 -0.08 -1.21 -7.35
CA ILE A 153 -0.15 -0.12 -6.36
C ILE A 153 1.21 0.11 -5.72
N SER A 154 1.91 -0.95 -5.33
CA SER A 154 3.26 -0.86 -4.75
C SER A 154 4.22 -0.13 -5.69
N ASN A 155 4.24 -0.52 -6.97
CA ASN A 155 5.04 0.13 -8.00
C ASN A 155 4.64 1.60 -8.19
N TRP A 156 3.35 1.92 -8.24
CA TRP A 156 2.89 3.31 -8.35
C TRP A 156 3.37 4.15 -7.16
N ARG A 157 3.21 3.65 -5.92
CA ARG A 157 3.65 4.36 -4.71
C ARG A 157 5.15 4.60 -4.73
N ARG A 158 5.91 3.58 -5.10
CA ARG A 158 7.36 3.62 -5.18
C ARG A 158 7.84 4.65 -6.20
N THR A 159 7.42 4.52 -7.46
CA THR A 159 7.84 5.43 -8.53
C THR A 159 7.43 6.87 -8.21
N THR A 160 6.27 7.06 -7.58
CA THR A 160 5.84 8.38 -7.12
C THR A 160 6.76 8.94 -6.04
N LEU A 161 7.14 8.16 -5.02
CA LEU A 161 8.06 8.60 -3.98
C LEU A 161 9.48 8.88 -4.54
N ASP A 162 9.98 8.02 -5.42
CA ASP A 162 11.26 8.21 -6.10
C ASP A 162 11.26 9.52 -6.91
N GLY A 163 10.17 9.81 -7.63
CA GLY A 163 10.01 11.08 -8.36
C GLY A 163 9.81 12.31 -7.48
N LEU A 164 9.50 12.12 -6.19
CA LEU A 164 9.34 13.19 -5.20
C LEU A 164 10.55 13.33 -4.26
N ALA A 165 11.63 12.58 -4.50
CA ALA A 165 12.79 12.53 -3.60
C ALA A 165 13.33 13.93 -3.27
N ASP A 166 13.49 14.81 -4.26
CA ASP A 166 14.01 16.16 -4.06
C ASP A 166 13.12 17.01 -3.14
N MET A 167 11.80 16.89 -3.29
CA MET A 167 10.80 17.59 -2.47
C MET A 167 10.75 17.05 -1.02
N LEU A 168 11.10 15.78 -0.84
CA LEU A 168 11.09 15.11 0.46
C LEU A 168 12.41 15.30 1.22
N GLN A 169 13.52 15.48 0.50
CA GLN A 169 14.84 15.74 1.09
C GLN A 169 15.00 17.17 1.60
N THR A 170 14.19 18.14 1.13
CA THR A 170 14.31 19.56 1.50
C THR A 170 13.84 19.90 2.93
N LYS A 171 13.47 18.91 3.75
CA LYS A 171 12.92 19.12 5.10
C LYS A 171 13.69 18.39 6.21
N THR A 172 15.02 18.36 6.11
CA THR A 172 15.90 18.07 7.26
C THR A 172 16.74 19.31 7.54
#